data_AF-A0A7J6UY13-F1
#
_entry.id   AF-A0A7J6UY13-F1
#
_cell.length_a   1.000
_cell.length_b   1.000
_cell.length_c   1.000
_cell.angle_alpha   90.00
_cell.angle_beta   90.00
_cell.angle_gamma   90.00
#
_symmetry.space_group_name_H-M   'P 1'
#
loop_
_entity.id
_entity.type
_entity.pdbx_description
1 polymer ?
#
loop_
_entity_poly.entity_id
_entity_poly.type
_entity_poly.pdbx_seq_one_letter_code
_entity_poly.pdbx_strand_id
1 'polypeptide(L)'
;MLVLQARRSTQPLLILFFVFMCIDVESIGINWGTMATHQLPPDMVVQMLKNNGINKIKLFEADNKILTALSGTDIEVMLAIPNDMLAEMSGDNGVAAAYWVKENVTQYTYNSAVNISITFVYAIDCLLFVLKNQFQYRISCPIGFLSKLYRVSWYVAVGNEPFHETHNGIYFNVTLPALRNIQNALNDAGLGSKIKATVPFNADVYFSPDWNPVPSGGDFRPDIRDLIIQLVQYLSENGSPFTINIYPFLSLYRNENFPKEFAFFDGANMPVQDGDAKYTNLFDAYLDTLLWALRRAGYPNMQIIVGEIGWPTDGDKHANVAYAKRFNEGLIQHILSGRGTPVRRGEIEIYISSLFDENCKILVHGTFERHWGILEYDGKPKYDINLSGNQAKKGLIGAQNVQYLSNCTSLGYGSYGNHLTPHKIPGMVLTCLTCIVRRVTRKAGTVISLVWQKRLWNTSTE
;
A
#
# COMPACT_ATOMS: atom_id res chain seq x y z
N MET A 1 -30.93 12.83 74.97
CA MET A 1 -29.48 12.65 74.89
C MET A 1 -29.22 11.14 74.84
N LEU A 2 -28.56 10.66 73.77
CA LEU A 2 -28.15 9.27 73.39
C LEU A 2 -28.58 9.04 71.92
N VAL A 3 -27.78 9.47 70.93
CA VAL A 3 -26.65 8.75 70.30
C VAL A 3 -27.04 7.35 69.82
N LEU A 4 -27.31 7.23 68.52
CA LEU A 4 -27.18 5.99 67.75
C LEU A 4 -26.43 6.33 66.45
N GLN A 5 -25.10 6.10 66.47
CA GLN A 5 -24.26 6.05 65.28
C GLN A 5 -24.48 4.69 64.59
N ALA A 6 -25.12 4.68 63.43
CA ALA A 6 -25.07 3.56 62.51
C ALA A 6 -23.88 3.76 61.55
N ARG A 7 -22.86 2.92 61.67
CA ARG A 7 -21.69 2.88 60.78
C ARG A 7 -22.13 2.58 59.33
N ARG A 8 -21.74 3.45 58.40
CA ARG A 8 -21.74 3.17 56.95
C ARG A 8 -20.67 2.12 56.66
N SER A 9 -21.08 0.93 56.22
CA SER A 9 -20.21 -0.01 55.51
C SER A 9 -20.20 0.41 54.03
N THR A 10 -19.12 1.07 53.61
CA THR A 10 -18.79 1.27 52.20
C THR A 10 -17.91 0.12 51.74
N GLN A 11 -18.48 -0.85 51.03
CA GLN A 11 -17.71 -1.65 50.08
C GLN A 11 -18.26 -1.37 48.68
N PRO A 12 -17.52 -0.67 47.81
CA PRO A 12 -17.88 -0.65 46.40
C PRO A 12 -17.52 -2.01 45.81
N LEU A 13 -18.53 -2.70 45.27
CA LEU A 13 -18.37 -3.89 44.45
C LEU A 13 -17.52 -3.48 43.22
N LEU A 14 -16.24 -3.85 43.20
CA LEU A 14 -15.37 -3.65 42.04
C LEU A 14 -15.82 -4.62 40.95
N ILE A 15 -16.73 -4.17 40.08
CA ILE A 15 -17.01 -4.87 38.82
C ILE A 15 -15.82 -4.55 37.91
N LEU A 16 -14.85 -5.45 37.86
CA LEU A 16 -13.76 -5.43 36.89
C LEU A 16 -14.35 -5.77 35.52
N PHE A 17 -14.89 -4.77 34.82
CA PHE A 17 -15.19 -4.89 33.41
C PHE A 17 -13.85 -5.00 32.67
N PHE A 18 -13.43 -6.23 32.40
CA PHE A 18 -12.46 -6.50 31.33
C PHE A 18 -13.14 -6.08 30.02
N VAL A 19 -12.98 -4.80 29.65
CA VAL A 19 -13.12 -4.42 28.26
C VAL A 19 -11.98 -5.14 27.55
N PHE A 20 -12.30 -6.27 26.90
CA PHE A 20 -11.50 -6.76 25.80
C PHE A 20 -11.49 -5.62 24.78
N MET A 21 -10.50 -4.72 24.87
CA MET A 21 -10.11 -3.91 23.73
C MET A 21 -9.66 -4.93 22.70
N CYS A 22 -10.52 -5.22 21.73
CA CYS A 22 -10.06 -5.66 20.43
C CYS A 22 -9.21 -4.47 19.94
N ILE A 23 -7.90 -4.54 20.13
CA ILE A 23 -6.99 -3.65 19.44
C ILE A 23 -7.07 -4.15 18.00
N ASP A 24 -8.01 -3.63 17.24
CA ASP A 24 -7.93 -3.74 15.79
C ASP A 24 -6.68 -2.96 15.40
N VAL A 25 -5.62 -3.71 15.05
CA VAL A 25 -4.36 -3.11 14.67
C VAL A 25 -4.52 -2.60 13.24
N GLU A 26 -4.83 -1.31 13.11
CA GLU A 26 -4.93 -0.54 11.87
C GLU A 26 -3.57 -0.36 11.17
N SER A 27 -2.51 -1.09 11.55
CA SER A 27 -1.13 -0.79 11.13
C SER A 27 -0.58 -1.68 10.01
N ILE A 28 -1.38 -2.62 9.49
CA ILE A 28 -0.96 -3.55 8.43
C ILE A 28 -1.83 -3.34 7.18
N GLY A 29 -1.22 -2.80 6.13
CA GLY A 29 -1.75 -2.78 4.77
C GLY A 29 -1.10 -3.82 3.87
N ILE A 30 -1.55 -3.87 2.62
CA ILE A 30 -0.99 -4.76 1.59
C ILE A 30 -0.83 -4.06 0.25
N ASN A 31 0.21 -4.41 -0.48
CA ASN A 31 0.44 -3.94 -1.84
C ASN A 31 -0.43 -4.73 -2.81
N TRP A 32 -1.30 -4.05 -3.55
CA TRP A 32 -2.08 -4.67 -4.64
C TRP A 32 -1.44 -4.30 -5.97
N GLY A 33 -0.53 -5.17 -6.42
CA GLY A 33 0.08 -5.10 -7.75
C GLY A 33 -0.82 -5.68 -8.84
N THR A 34 -0.73 -5.09 -10.03
CA THR A 34 -1.59 -5.33 -11.19
C THR A 34 -0.83 -5.95 -12.36
N MET A 35 0.48 -6.21 -12.24
CA MET A 35 1.30 -6.76 -13.33
C MET A 35 1.07 -8.27 -13.50
N ALA A 36 -0.15 -8.66 -13.86
CA ALA A 36 -0.56 -10.04 -14.10
C ALA A 36 -1.27 -10.20 -15.46
N THR A 37 -1.02 -11.31 -16.14
CA THR A 37 -1.70 -11.64 -17.42
C THR A 37 -3.20 -11.85 -17.27
N HIS A 38 -3.64 -12.28 -16.09
CA HIS A 38 -5.04 -12.56 -15.78
C HIS A 38 -5.37 -11.94 -14.42
N GLN A 39 -5.80 -10.68 -14.43
CA GLN A 39 -6.24 -10.01 -13.22
C GLN A 39 -7.62 -10.52 -12.78
N LEU A 40 -7.79 -10.72 -11.47
CA LEU A 40 -9.10 -10.98 -10.88
C LEU A 40 -10.00 -9.74 -10.98
N PRO A 41 -11.32 -9.91 -11.08
CA PRO A 41 -12.26 -8.78 -11.06
C PRO A 41 -12.08 -7.94 -9.77
N PRO A 42 -11.96 -6.60 -9.87
CA PRO A 42 -11.71 -5.76 -8.70
C PRO A 42 -12.70 -5.92 -7.55
N ASP A 43 -14.00 -6.07 -7.82
CA ASP A 43 -15.02 -6.29 -6.78
C ASP A 43 -14.78 -7.58 -5.98
N MET A 44 -14.30 -8.63 -6.65
CA MET A 44 -13.94 -9.90 -6.02
C MET A 44 -12.74 -9.72 -5.10
N VAL A 45 -11.72 -8.98 -5.55
CA VAL A 45 -10.53 -8.69 -4.75
C VAL A 45 -10.91 -7.83 -3.54
N VAL A 46 -11.73 -6.80 -3.72
CA VAL A 46 -12.22 -5.95 -2.62
C VAL A 46 -12.99 -6.78 -1.58
N GLN A 47 -13.85 -7.71 -2.03
CA GLN A 47 -14.55 -8.60 -1.10
C GLN A 47 -13.58 -9.54 -0.38
N MET A 48 -12.56 -10.05 -1.07
CA MET A 48 -11.52 -10.89 -0.48
C MET A 48 -10.71 -10.11 0.57
N LEU A 49 -10.33 -8.86 0.29
CA LEU A 49 -9.65 -7.97 1.25
C LEU A 49 -10.50 -7.83 2.53
N LYS A 50 -11.79 -7.51 2.39
CA LYS A 50 -12.73 -7.41 3.52
C LYS A 50 -12.86 -8.72 4.30
N ASN A 51 -13.00 -9.85 3.61
CA ASN A 51 -13.09 -11.17 4.25
C ASN A 51 -11.85 -11.50 5.08
N ASN A 52 -10.67 -11.05 4.63
CA ASN A 52 -9.41 -11.20 5.35
C ASN A 52 -9.15 -10.10 6.39
N GLY A 53 -10.05 -9.12 6.54
CA GLY A 53 -9.89 -7.99 7.46
C GLY A 53 -8.80 -6.99 7.04
N ILE A 54 -8.43 -6.97 5.76
CA ILE A 54 -7.49 -6.01 5.21
C ILE A 54 -8.26 -4.73 4.87
N ASN A 55 -7.90 -3.64 5.55
CA ASN A 55 -8.52 -2.34 5.40
C ASN A 55 -7.57 -1.26 4.88
N LYS A 56 -6.33 -1.62 4.51
CA LYS A 56 -5.34 -0.69 3.92
C LYS A 56 -4.67 -1.32 2.72
N ILE A 57 -4.60 -0.58 1.62
CA ILE A 57 -3.88 -1.00 0.42
C ILE A 57 -2.97 0.08 -0.13
N LYS A 58 -1.91 -0.34 -0.82
CA LYS A 58 -1.12 0.52 -1.72
C LYS A 58 -1.32 0.04 -3.15
N LEU A 59 -1.68 0.96 -4.04
CA LEU A 59 -1.77 0.76 -5.47
C LEU A 59 -0.59 1.46 -6.14
N PHE A 60 -0.02 0.86 -7.19
CA PHE A 60 1.13 1.41 -7.91
C PHE A 60 0.73 2.34 -9.05
N GLU A 61 -0.55 2.36 -9.41
CA GLU A 61 -1.12 3.16 -10.48
C GLU A 61 -2.61 3.43 -10.23
N ALA A 62 -3.15 4.43 -10.92
CA ALA A 62 -4.57 4.78 -10.87
C ALA A 62 -5.38 3.98 -11.90
N ASP A 63 -5.76 2.76 -11.55
CA ASP A 63 -6.71 1.97 -12.34
C ASP A 63 -8.16 2.36 -11.98
N ASN A 64 -8.92 2.83 -12.97
CA ASN A 64 -10.27 3.32 -12.75
C ASN A 64 -11.26 2.24 -12.29
N LYS A 65 -11.08 0.97 -12.66
CA LYS A 65 -11.96 -0.13 -12.25
C LYS A 65 -11.69 -0.49 -10.79
N ILE A 66 -10.41 -0.53 -10.40
CA ILE A 66 -10.01 -0.76 -9.01
C ILE A 66 -10.50 0.39 -8.11
N LEU A 67 -10.24 1.65 -8.49
CA LEU A 67 -10.69 2.81 -7.72
C LEU A 67 -12.22 2.88 -7.63
N THR A 68 -12.94 2.47 -8.68
CA THR A 68 -14.42 2.37 -8.63
C THR A 68 -14.88 1.30 -7.65
N ALA A 69 -14.28 0.12 -7.66
CA ALA A 69 -14.63 -0.98 -6.75
C ALA A 69 -14.30 -0.66 -5.28
N LEU A 70 -13.28 0.16 -5.03
CA LEU A 70 -12.89 0.64 -3.70
C LEU A 70 -13.76 1.80 -3.21
N SER A 71 -14.37 2.57 -4.12
CA SER A 71 -15.19 3.73 -3.75
C SER A 71 -16.40 3.29 -2.92
N GLY A 72 -16.64 3.99 -1.80
CA GLY A 72 -17.71 3.64 -0.86
C GLY A 72 -17.38 2.48 0.09
N THR A 73 -16.15 1.94 0.05
CA THR A 73 -15.64 1.04 1.09
C THR A 73 -14.85 1.80 2.16
N ASP A 74 -14.62 1.15 3.30
CA ASP A 74 -13.78 1.69 4.38
C ASP A 74 -12.29 1.29 4.22
N ILE A 75 -11.88 0.84 3.03
CA ILE A 75 -10.48 0.50 2.75
C ILE A 75 -9.71 1.79 2.45
N GLU A 76 -8.65 2.05 3.22
CA GLU A 76 -7.73 3.17 3.00
C GLU A 76 -6.77 2.86 1.85
N VAL A 77 -6.45 3.89 1.05
CA VAL A 77 -5.66 3.74 -0.17
C VAL A 77 -4.46 4.68 -0.13
N MET A 78 -3.27 4.10 -0.31
CA MET A 78 -2.09 4.82 -0.80
C MET A 78 -2.02 4.65 -2.32
N LEU A 79 -2.30 5.71 -3.06
CA LEU A 79 -2.35 5.69 -4.52
C LEU A 79 -1.05 6.25 -5.10
N ALA A 80 -0.28 5.44 -5.82
CA ALA A 80 0.97 5.88 -6.39
C ALA A 80 0.82 6.55 -7.76
N ILE A 81 1.72 7.49 -8.00
CA ILE A 81 2.04 8.08 -9.30
C ILE A 81 3.29 7.37 -9.81
N PRO A 82 3.23 6.68 -10.96
CA PRO A 82 4.39 6.04 -11.56
C PRO A 82 5.57 6.99 -11.82
N ASN A 83 6.80 6.44 -11.81
CA ASN A 83 8.02 7.24 -11.97
C ASN A 83 8.11 7.97 -13.33
N ASP A 84 7.58 7.38 -14.40
CA ASP A 84 7.55 7.98 -15.74
C ASP A 84 6.64 9.23 -15.83
N MET A 85 5.70 9.39 -14.88
CA MET A 85 4.86 10.58 -14.77
C MET A 85 5.51 11.71 -13.95
N LEU A 86 6.62 11.48 -13.25
CA LEU A 86 7.21 12.49 -12.36
C LEU A 86 7.62 13.77 -13.08
N ALA A 87 8.17 13.65 -14.29
CA ALA A 87 8.54 14.81 -15.10
C ALA A 87 7.32 15.67 -15.45
N GLU A 88 6.22 15.04 -15.86
CA GLU A 88 4.96 15.72 -16.16
C GLU A 88 4.37 16.39 -14.90
N MET A 89 4.32 15.66 -13.78
CA MET A 89 3.79 16.19 -12.52
C MET A 89 4.65 17.33 -11.94
N SER A 90 5.95 17.37 -12.27
CA SER A 90 6.88 18.42 -11.85
C SER A 90 6.72 19.72 -12.64
N GLY A 91 6.16 19.65 -13.85
CA GLY A 91 6.10 20.74 -14.82
C GLY A 91 4.85 21.62 -14.73
N ASP A 92 4.69 22.46 -15.75
CA ASP A 92 3.48 23.21 -16.08
C ASP A 92 2.82 23.96 -14.93
N ASN A 93 3.61 24.51 -14.00
CA ASN A 93 3.12 25.19 -12.79
C ASN A 93 2.05 24.39 -12.02
N GLY A 94 2.14 23.05 -12.05
CA GLY A 94 1.22 22.15 -11.36
C GLY A 94 -0.10 21.84 -12.08
N VAL A 95 -0.31 22.26 -13.33
CA VAL A 95 -1.55 21.97 -14.08
C VAL A 95 -1.78 20.47 -14.25
N ALA A 96 -0.77 19.71 -14.65
CA ALA A 96 -0.87 18.26 -14.81
C ALA A 96 -1.16 17.56 -13.46
N ALA A 97 -0.51 17.99 -12.39
CA ALA A 97 -0.77 17.51 -11.03
C ALA A 97 -2.21 17.78 -10.58
N ALA A 98 -2.74 18.97 -10.85
CA ALA A 98 -4.13 19.32 -10.55
C ALA A 98 -5.13 18.44 -11.34
N TYR A 99 -4.86 18.20 -12.62
CA TYR A 99 -5.68 17.29 -13.43
C TYR A 99 -5.63 15.86 -12.89
N TRP A 100 -4.44 15.36 -12.57
CA TRP A 100 -4.27 14.02 -12.01
C TRP A 100 -5.02 13.85 -10.68
N VAL A 101 -4.90 14.82 -9.75
CA VAL A 101 -5.63 14.80 -8.47
C VAL A 101 -7.13 14.86 -8.67
N LYS A 102 -7.61 15.63 -9.65
CA LYS A 102 -9.04 15.70 -9.97
C LYS A 102 -9.59 14.36 -10.42
N GLU A 103 -8.95 13.74 -11.41
CA GLU A 103 -9.43 12.51 -12.05
C GLU A 103 -9.24 11.27 -11.14
N ASN A 104 -8.12 11.19 -10.41
CA ASN A 104 -7.74 9.96 -9.71
C ASN A 104 -7.99 9.98 -8.20
N VAL A 105 -8.20 11.15 -7.61
CA VAL A 105 -8.43 11.28 -6.15
C VAL A 105 -9.78 11.91 -5.87
N THR A 106 -10.05 13.08 -6.44
CA THR A 106 -11.25 13.88 -6.12
C THR A 106 -12.52 13.14 -6.53
N GLN A 107 -12.53 12.52 -7.71
CA GLN A 107 -13.67 11.74 -8.21
C GLN A 107 -14.11 10.61 -7.28
N TYR A 108 -13.16 9.99 -6.56
CA TYR A 108 -13.42 8.78 -5.76
C TYR A 108 -13.65 9.08 -4.27
N THR A 109 -13.35 10.30 -3.82
CA THR A 109 -13.45 10.70 -2.41
C THR A 109 -14.79 11.35 -2.04
N TYR A 110 -15.59 11.78 -3.02
CA TYR A 110 -16.93 12.36 -2.78
C TYR A 110 -17.89 11.42 -2.03
N ASN A 111 -17.87 10.11 -2.32
CA ASN A 111 -18.74 9.14 -1.64
C ASN A 111 -18.25 8.80 -0.23
N SER A 112 -16.93 8.76 -0.01
CA SER A 112 -16.34 8.47 1.30
C SER A 112 -16.58 9.60 2.31
N ALA A 113 -16.66 10.86 1.84
CA ALA A 113 -17.01 12.01 2.69
C ALA A 113 -18.44 11.94 3.27
N VAL A 114 -19.38 11.31 2.54
CA VAL A 114 -20.75 11.09 3.02
C VAL A 114 -20.77 10.04 4.14
N ASN A 115 -20.02 8.94 3.99
CA ASN A 115 -19.88 7.93 5.06
C ASN A 115 -19.27 8.51 6.33
N ILE A 116 -18.20 9.32 6.22
CA ILE A 116 -17.61 10.00 7.38
C ILE A 116 -18.62 10.95 8.04
N SER A 117 -19.37 11.70 7.25
CA SER A 117 -20.39 12.63 7.77
C SER A 117 -21.49 11.89 8.54
N ILE A 118 -21.90 10.71 8.07
CA ILE A 118 -22.88 9.84 8.74
C ILE A 118 -22.28 9.26 10.05
N THR A 119 -21.03 8.80 10.03
CA THR A 119 -20.32 8.32 11.24
C THR A 119 -20.18 9.43 12.30
N PHE A 120 -19.96 10.67 11.88
CA PHE A 120 -19.95 11.84 12.77
C PHE A 120 -21.30 12.07 13.46
N VAL A 121 -22.41 11.93 12.73
CA VAL A 121 -23.77 12.05 13.31
C VAL A 121 -23.97 10.97 14.36
N TYR A 122 -23.62 9.72 14.06
CA TYR A 122 -23.74 8.62 15.03
C TYR A 122 -22.80 8.74 16.24
N ALA A 123 -21.59 9.27 16.07
CA ALA A 123 -20.65 9.51 17.16
C ALA A 123 -21.13 10.65 18.07
N ILE A 124 -21.69 11.72 17.50
CA ILE A 124 -22.32 12.81 18.26
C ILE A 124 -23.57 12.31 18.98
N ASP A 125 -24.40 11.48 18.34
CA ASP A 125 -25.59 10.89 18.97
C ASP A 125 -25.21 9.94 20.12
N CYS A 126 -24.13 9.15 19.97
CA CYS A 126 -23.57 8.35 21.06
C CYS A 126 -23.07 9.23 22.21
N LEU A 127 -22.33 10.30 21.90
CA LEU A 127 -21.83 11.25 22.91
C LEU A 127 -22.99 11.95 23.63
N LEU A 128 -24.03 12.35 22.90
CA LEU A 128 -25.25 12.95 23.44
C LEU A 128 -26.07 11.94 24.26
N PHE A 129 -26.10 10.67 23.88
CA PHE A 129 -26.73 9.60 24.66
C PHE A 129 -26.00 9.36 25.99
N VAL A 130 -24.66 9.40 26.00
CA VAL A 130 -23.83 9.30 27.21
C VAL A 130 -23.97 10.55 28.10
N LEU A 131 -24.12 11.73 27.51
CA LEU A 131 -24.35 12.99 28.23
C LEU A 131 -25.79 13.12 28.75
N LYS A 132 -26.79 12.52 28.09
CA LYS A 132 -28.18 12.50 28.55
C LYS A 132 -28.44 11.47 29.65
N ASN A 133 -27.65 10.39 29.73
CA ASN A 133 -27.79 9.34 30.75
C ASN A 133 -26.82 9.48 31.94
N GLN A 134 -26.50 10.72 32.35
CA GLN A 134 -25.57 11.06 33.45
C GLN A 134 -25.98 10.63 34.88
N PHE A 135 -26.87 9.65 35.04
CA PHE A 135 -27.16 9.05 36.34
C PHE A 135 -26.69 7.58 36.37
N GLN A 136 -25.41 7.41 36.72
CA GLN A 136 -24.89 6.42 37.69
C GLN A 136 -23.51 5.81 37.35
N TYR A 137 -22.89 6.09 36.21
CA TYR A 137 -21.56 5.52 35.91
C TYR A 137 -20.58 6.59 35.44
N ARG A 138 -19.48 6.77 36.19
CA ARG A 138 -18.30 7.53 35.75
C ARG A 138 -17.62 6.75 34.61
N ILE A 139 -18.07 6.96 33.38
CA ILE A 139 -17.36 6.49 32.20
C ILE A 139 -16.35 7.59 31.85
N SER A 140 -15.08 7.36 32.16
CA SER A 140 -14.00 8.17 31.62
C SER A 140 -13.86 7.82 30.15
N CYS A 141 -14.42 8.62 29.25
CA CYS A 141 -14.14 8.51 27.82
C CYS A 141 -12.68 8.97 27.60
N PRO A 142 -11.75 8.09 27.19
CA PRO A 142 -10.39 8.52 26.91
C PRO A 142 -10.44 9.42 25.69
N ILE A 143 -9.89 10.63 25.79
CA ILE A 143 -9.73 11.58 24.68
C ILE A 143 -9.03 10.92 23.47
N GLY A 144 -8.28 9.83 23.69
CA GLY A 144 -7.68 8.99 22.64
C GLY A 144 -8.66 8.22 21.75
N PHE A 145 -9.90 7.97 22.19
CA PHE A 145 -10.92 7.27 21.38
C PHE A 145 -11.46 8.16 20.27
N LEU A 146 -11.65 9.47 20.56
CA LEU A 146 -12.04 10.43 19.53
C LEU A 146 -10.92 10.59 18.52
N SER A 147 -9.64 10.73 18.90
CA SER A 147 -8.55 10.88 17.92
C SER A 147 -8.35 9.68 16.97
N LYS A 148 -8.78 8.47 17.35
CA LYS A 148 -8.73 7.27 16.49
C LYS A 148 -9.83 7.26 15.41
N LEU A 149 -10.99 7.84 15.70
CA LEU A 149 -12.12 7.96 14.76
C LEU A 149 -11.87 8.90 13.56
N TYR A 150 -10.75 9.63 13.51
CA TYR A 150 -10.45 10.62 12.47
C TYR A 150 -9.35 10.20 11.47
N ARG A 151 -8.82 8.97 11.54
CA ARG A 151 -7.69 8.54 10.71
C ARG A 151 -8.07 7.54 9.62
N VAL A 152 -8.93 7.96 8.69
CA VAL A 152 -8.86 7.38 7.34
C VAL A 152 -7.79 8.18 6.61
N SER A 153 -6.57 7.68 6.57
CA SER A 153 -5.43 8.39 5.99
C SER A 153 -5.17 7.88 4.57
N TRP A 154 -5.70 8.63 3.60
CA TRP A 154 -5.33 8.39 2.21
C TRP A 154 -3.99 9.06 1.93
N TYR A 155 -3.17 8.41 1.12
CA TYR A 155 -1.87 8.94 0.73
C TYR A 155 -1.76 8.97 -0.80
N VAL A 156 -1.08 9.97 -1.33
CA VAL A 156 -0.61 9.94 -2.71
C VAL A 156 0.89 9.70 -2.69
N ALA A 157 1.33 8.54 -3.20
CA ALA A 157 2.74 8.19 -3.29
C ALA A 157 3.31 8.73 -4.60
N VAL A 158 4.10 9.81 -4.54
CA VAL A 158 4.65 10.50 -5.70
C VAL A 158 5.94 9.80 -6.14
N GLY A 159 5.82 8.88 -7.10
CA GLY A 159 6.88 7.97 -7.51
C GLY A 159 6.90 6.67 -6.68
N ASN A 160 7.79 5.76 -7.08
CA ASN A 160 8.18 4.58 -6.30
C ASN A 160 9.70 4.40 -6.42
N GLU A 161 10.41 4.62 -5.31
CA GLU A 161 11.86 4.55 -5.23
C GLU A 161 12.63 5.43 -6.25
N PRO A 162 12.25 6.70 -6.47
CA PRO A 162 12.86 7.54 -7.50
C PRO A 162 14.36 7.82 -7.25
N PHE A 163 14.83 7.60 -6.02
CA PHE A 163 16.23 7.78 -5.61
C PHE A 163 17.07 6.50 -5.57
N HIS A 164 16.48 5.36 -5.95
CA HIS A 164 17.20 4.09 -6.01
C HIS A 164 18.39 4.18 -6.97
N GLU A 165 19.53 3.59 -6.60
CA GLU A 165 20.80 3.74 -7.32
C GLU A 165 20.70 3.33 -8.80
N THR A 166 19.87 2.33 -9.12
CA THR A 166 19.70 1.83 -10.50
C THR A 166 19.04 2.81 -11.45
N HIS A 167 18.36 3.85 -10.94
CA HIS A 167 17.80 4.91 -11.76
C HIS A 167 18.85 5.93 -12.21
N ASN A 168 20.07 5.88 -11.66
CA ASN A 168 21.19 6.74 -12.05
C ASN A 168 20.82 8.25 -12.11
N GLY A 169 20.04 8.71 -11.13
CA GLY A 169 19.72 10.12 -10.96
C GLY A 169 18.62 10.71 -11.84
N ILE A 170 17.98 9.93 -12.73
CA ILE A 170 17.01 10.47 -13.70
C ILE A 170 15.81 11.20 -13.06
N TYR A 171 15.45 10.86 -11.82
CA TYR A 171 14.31 11.46 -11.12
C TYR A 171 14.66 12.52 -10.07
N PHE A 172 15.95 12.78 -9.83
CA PHE A 172 16.40 13.65 -8.71
C PHE A 172 15.81 15.06 -8.77
N ASN A 173 15.82 15.66 -9.96
CA ASN A 173 15.39 17.06 -10.15
C ASN A 173 13.87 17.22 -10.32
N VAL A 174 13.13 16.14 -10.57
CA VAL A 174 11.67 16.18 -10.82
C VAL A 174 10.84 15.74 -9.63
N THR A 175 11.42 14.96 -8.70
CA THR A 175 10.65 14.37 -7.59
C THR A 175 10.12 15.42 -6.61
N LEU A 176 10.97 16.33 -6.11
CA LEU A 176 10.53 17.37 -5.15
C LEU A 176 9.51 18.34 -5.76
N PRO A 177 9.68 18.87 -6.99
CA PRO A 177 8.64 19.69 -7.61
C PRO A 177 7.33 18.91 -7.88
N ALA A 178 7.40 17.65 -8.30
CA ALA A 178 6.20 16.80 -8.45
C ALA A 178 5.46 16.63 -7.11
N LEU A 179 6.19 16.34 -6.03
CA LEU A 179 5.63 16.22 -4.68
C LEU A 179 4.92 17.52 -4.26
N ARG A 180 5.55 18.67 -4.51
CA ARG A 180 4.99 19.99 -4.22
C ARG A 180 3.70 20.24 -4.99
N ASN A 181 3.71 20.00 -6.29
CA ASN A 181 2.56 20.23 -7.15
C ASN A 181 1.37 19.34 -6.76
N ILE A 182 1.61 18.07 -6.43
CA ILE A 182 0.58 17.15 -5.99
C ILE A 182 0.00 17.56 -4.64
N GLN A 183 0.84 17.90 -3.65
CA GLN A 183 0.33 18.36 -2.35
C GLN A 183 -0.45 19.68 -2.47
N ASN A 184 0.00 20.61 -3.30
CA ASN A 184 -0.73 21.84 -3.59
C ASN A 184 -2.08 21.56 -4.26
N ALA A 185 -2.13 20.68 -5.26
CA ALA A 185 -3.37 20.27 -5.90
C ALA A 185 -4.36 19.61 -4.91
N LEU A 186 -3.86 18.80 -3.96
CA LEU A 186 -4.68 18.25 -2.87
C LEU A 186 -5.20 19.37 -1.94
N ASN A 187 -4.38 20.37 -1.63
CA ASN A 187 -4.79 21.52 -0.83
C ASN A 187 -5.89 22.33 -1.54
N ASP A 188 -5.71 22.63 -2.83
CA ASP A 188 -6.66 23.39 -3.65
C ASP A 188 -8.00 22.66 -3.83
N ALA A 189 -7.97 21.32 -3.88
CA ALA A 189 -9.16 20.48 -3.88
C ALA A 189 -9.85 20.38 -2.50
N GLY A 190 -9.31 21.01 -1.45
CA GLY A 190 -9.83 20.93 -0.08
C GLY A 190 -9.56 19.59 0.63
N LEU A 191 -8.69 18.75 0.06
CA LEU A 191 -8.37 17.41 0.54
C LEU A 191 -7.08 17.35 1.37
N GLY A 192 -6.21 18.37 1.29
CA GLY A 192 -4.87 18.36 1.88
C GLY A 192 -4.79 18.21 3.40
N SER A 193 -5.90 18.38 4.13
CA SER A 193 -5.97 18.07 5.57
C SER A 193 -6.16 16.56 5.86
N LYS A 194 -6.68 15.81 4.90
CA LYS A 194 -7.04 14.38 5.00
C LYS A 194 -6.12 13.49 4.17
N ILE A 195 -5.65 14.01 3.04
CA ILE A 195 -4.83 13.28 2.07
C ILE A 195 -3.46 13.94 1.99
N LYS A 196 -2.42 13.16 2.24
CA LYS A 196 -1.04 13.62 2.25
C LYS A 196 -0.25 13.01 1.11
N ALA A 197 0.52 13.85 0.42
CA ALA A 197 1.49 13.38 -0.56
C ALA A 197 2.77 12.94 0.16
N THR A 198 3.32 11.80 -0.25
CA THR A 198 4.58 11.21 0.26
C THR A 198 5.44 10.74 -0.92
N VAL A 199 6.69 10.35 -0.67
CA VAL A 199 7.56 9.67 -1.63
C VAL A 199 8.01 8.35 -1.01
N PRO A 200 7.68 7.19 -1.60
CA PRO A 200 8.26 5.91 -1.21
C PRO A 200 9.73 5.86 -1.63
N PHE A 201 10.65 5.85 -0.67
CA PHE A 201 12.08 5.65 -0.90
C PHE A 201 12.46 4.18 -0.78
N ASN A 202 13.55 3.73 -1.40
CA ASN A 202 14.16 2.45 -1.06
C ASN A 202 15.09 2.61 0.15
N ALA A 203 15.34 1.54 0.92
CA ALA A 203 16.32 1.53 2.00
C ALA A 203 17.77 1.85 1.57
N ASP A 204 18.08 1.86 0.27
CA ASP A 204 19.39 2.28 -0.26
C ASP A 204 19.69 3.79 -0.16
N VAL A 205 18.71 4.61 0.24
CA VAL A 205 18.91 6.07 0.41
C VAL A 205 19.67 6.44 1.68
N TYR A 206 19.87 5.50 2.59
CA TYR A 206 20.63 5.67 3.82
C TYR A 206 21.57 4.48 4.05
N PHE A 207 22.58 4.70 4.88
CA PHE A 207 23.57 3.68 5.21
C PHE A 207 24.14 3.90 6.61
N SER A 208 24.79 2.87 7.15
CA SER A 208 25.73 3.02 8.26
C SER A 208 27.15 3.04 7.68
N PRO A 209 27.99 4.04 8.01
CA PRO A 209 29.33 4.13 7.47
C PRO A 209 30.26 3.06 8.05
N ASP A 210 31.31 2.67 7.31
CA ASP A 210 32.25 1.60 7.70
C ASP A 210 32.93 1.84 9.06
N TRP A 211 33.14 3.10 9.45
CA TRP A 211 33.74 3.47 10.73
C TRP A 211 32.74 3.40 11.91
N ASN A 212 31.44 3.31 11.63
CA ASN A 212 30.39 3.07 12.62
C ASN A 212 29.27 2.19 12.01
N PRO A 213 29.53 0.88 11.77
CA PRO A 213 28.68 -0.01 10.98
C PRO A 213 27.52 -0.58 11.82
N VAL A 214 26.82 0.29 12.56
CA VAL A 214 25.66 -0.02 13.40
C VAL A 214 24.59 1.07 13.23
N PRO A 215 23.31 0.83 13.56
CA PRO A 215 22.23 1.75 13.26
C PRO A 215 22.42 3.20 13.73
N SER A 216 23.05 3.45 14.87
CA SER A 216 23.38 4.80 15.35
C SER A 216 24.31 5.58 14.43
N GLY A 217 25.06 4.90 13.57
CA GLY A 217 25.86 5.47 12.49
C GLY A 217 25.04 6.01 11.32
N GLY A 218 23.74 5.69 11.25
CA GLY A 218 22.86 6.01 10.13
C GLY A 218 22.97 7.45 9.63
N ASP A 219 23.18 7.61 8.33
CA ASP A 219 23.16 8.88 7.59
C ASP A 219 22.58 8.65 6.19
N PHE A 220 22.08 9.71 5.55
CA PHE A 220 21.65 9.65 4.15
C PHE A 220 22.86 9.53 3.22
N ARG A 221 22.67 8.84 2.10
CA ARG A 221 23.73 8.62 1.10
C ARG A 221 24.28 9.98 0.60
N PRO A 222 25.61 10.19 0.56
CA PRO A 222 26.17 11.53 0.38
C PRO A 222 25.80 12.23 -0.94
N ASP A 223 25.62 11.48 -2.03
CA ASP A 223 25.27 11.97 -3.36
C ASP A 223 23.85 12.57 -3.44
N ILE A 224 22.93 12.14 -2.56
CA ILE A 224 21.53 12.60 -2.54
C ILE A 224 21.13 13.27 -1.23
N ARG A 225 22.03 13.34 -0.24
CA ARG A 225 21.76 13.80 1.12
C ARG A 225 20.99 15.12 1.15
N ASP A 226 21.49 16.15 0.47
CA ASP A 226 20.87 17.48 0.50
C ASP A 226 19.48 17.51 -0.16
N LEU A 227 19.27 16.67 -1.18
CA LEU A 227 17.96 16.53 -1.84
C LEU A 227 16.96 15.81 -0.93
N ILE A 228 17.39 14.74 -0.26
CA ILE A 228 16.55 14.01 0.70
C ILE A 228 16.21 14.91 1.89
N ILE A 229 17.14 15.70 2.41
CA ILE A 229 16.85 16.65 3.50
C ILE A 229 15.80 17.69 3.07
N GLN A 230 15.86 18.20 1.84
CA GLN A 230 14.82 19.11 1.32
C GLN A 230 13.45 18.43 1.19
N LEU A 231 13.41 17.16 0.78
CA LEU A 231 12.17 16.36 0.74
C LEU A 231 11.62 16.13 2.15
N VAL A 232 12.47 15.72 3.09
CA VAL A 232 12.12 15.50 4.50
C VAL A 232 11.58 16.79 5.13
N GLN A 233 12.21 17.94 4.84
CA GLN A 233 11.71 19.25 5.25
C GLN A 233 10.29 19.50 4.73
N TYR A 234 10.07 19.31 3.42
CA TYR A 234 8.77 19.55 2.82
C TYR A 234 7.68 18.61 3.36
N LEU A 235 8.00 17.33 3.55
CA LEU A 235 7.10 16.36 4.18
C LEU A 235 6.74 16.80 5.60
N SER A 236 7.73 17.22 6.40
CA SER A 236 7.53 17.68 7.77
C SER A 236 6.62 18.92 7.84
N GLU A 237 6.84 19.90 6.97
CA GLU A 237 6.05 21.14 6.91
C GLU A 237 4.58 20.90 6.55
N ASN A 238 4.30 19.83 5.80
CA ASN A 238 2.96 19.46 5.38
C ASN A 238 2.30 18.39 6.28
N GLY A 239 3.00 17.91 7.31
CA GLY A 239 2.54 16.80 8.15
C GLY A 239 2.39 15.49 7.38
N SER A 240 3.19 15.29 6.33
CA SER A 240 3.26 14.06 5.55
C SER A 240 4.27 13.08 6.17
N PRO A 241 4.04 11.76 6.07
CA PRO A 241 5.01 10.77 6.51
C PRO A 241 6.18 10.64 5.54
N PHE A 242 7.30 10.13 6.03
CA PHE A 242 8.39 9.58 5.22
C PHE A 242 8.09 8.11 4.92
N THR A 243 7.86 7.76 3.66
CA THR A 243 7.57 6.37 3.28
C THR A 243 8.85 5.66 2.84
N ILE A 244 9.12 4.49 3.40
CA ILE A 244 10.33 3.70 3.11
C ILE A 244 9.98 2.26 2.73
N ASN A 245 10.60 1.73 1.68
CA ASN A 245 10.49 0.35 1.27
C ASN A 245 11.70 -0.43 1.82
N ILE A 246 11.44 -1.55 2.49
CA ILE A 246 12.45 -2.34 3.22
C ILE A 246 12.37 -3.80 2.77
N TYR A 247 13.47 -4.34 2.25
CA TYR A 247 13.54 -5.71 1.74
C TYR A 247 14.70 -6.50 2.37
N PRO A 248 14.53 -7.07 3.59
CA PRO A 248 15.55 -7.87 4.26
C PRO A 248 16.04 -9.07 3.44
N PHE A 249 15.17 -9.64 2.59
CA PHE A 249 15.52 -10.68 1.62
C PHE A 249 16.74 -10.31 0.76
N LEU A 250 16.87 -9.05 0.34
CA LEU A 250 17.96 -8.62 -0.54
C LEU A 250 19.34 -8.76 0.12
N SER A 251 19.43 -8.71 1.45
CA SER A 251 20.70 -8.93 2.17
C SER A 251 21.21 -10.36 2.01
N LEU A 252 20.31 -11.34 1.98
CA LEU A 252 20.66 -12.74 1.69
C LEU A 252 20.92 -12.99 0.22
N TYR A 253 20.16 -12.34 -0.65
CA TYR A 253 20.33 -12.44 -2.09
C TYR A 253 21.70 -11.89 -2.55
N ARG A 254 22.14 -10.77 -1.97
CA ARG A 254 23.37 -10.07 -2.38
C ARG A 254 24.64 -10.56 -1.66
N ASN A 255 24.51 -11.19 -0.49
CA ASN A 255 25.66 -11.61 0.31
C ASN A 255 25.43 -13.01 0.92
N GLU A 256 26.13 -14.02 0.37
CA GLU A 256 26.04 -15.41 0.84
C GLU A 256 26.51 -15.61 2.30
N ASN A 257 27.34 -14.70 2.80
CA ASN A 257 27.85 -14.74 4.18
C ASN A 257 26.99 -13.92 5.16
N PHE A 258 25.88 -13.32 4.69
CA PHE A 258 24.99 -12.57 5.57
C PHE A 258 24.41 -13.50 6.66
N PRO A 259 24.37 -13.07 7.94
CA PRO A 259 23.85 -13.90 9.03
C PRO A 259 22.35 -14.14 8.84
N LYS A 260 22.01 -15.28 8.22
CA LYS A 260 20.65 -15.62 7.79
C LYS A 260 19.58 -15.44 8.85
N GLU A 261 19.84 -15.87 10.09
CA GLU A 261 18.87 -15.76 11.17
C GLU A 261 18.56 -14.30 11.54
N PHE A 262 19.47 -13.35 11.27
CA PHE A 262 19.25 -11.93 11.48
C PHE A 262 18.24 -11.33 10.48
N ALA A 263 17.97 -11.98 9.35
CA ALA A 263 16.93 -11.53 8.43
C ALA A 263 15.50 -11.80 8.94
N PHE A 264 15.34 -12.61 10.00
CA PHE A 264 14.06 -13.04 10.56
C PHE A 264 13.84 -12.47 11.98
N PHE A 265 12.63 -12.68 12.52
CA PHE A 265 12.16 -12.05 13.78
C PHE A 265 12.23 -12.95 15.02
N ASP A 266 12.60 -14.21 14.87
CA ASP A 266 12.77 -15.17 15.99
C ASP A 266 14.09 -14.99 16.76
N GLY A 267 14.93 -14.08 16.28
CA GLY A 267 16.09 -13.56 16.98
C GLY A 267 17.40 -14.16 16.50
N ALA A 268 18.36 -13.30 16.20
CA ALA A 268 19.70 -13.71 15.84
C ALA A 268 20.51 -14.19 17.04
N ASN A 269 21.24 -15.29 16.86
CA ASN A 269 22.24 -15.79 17.81
C ASN A 269 23.36 -14.77 18.06
N MET A 270 23.66 -13.94 17.05
CA MET A 270 24.62 -12.83 17.12
C MET A 270 23.89 -11.51 16.88
N PRO A 271 23.28 -10.93 17.91
CA PRO A 271 22.61 -9.64 17.81
C PRO A 271 23.62 -8.51 17.59
N VAL A 272 23.21 -7.46 16.89
CA VAL A 272 24.02 -6.25 16.74
C VAL A 272 23.83 -5.39 17.99
N GLN A 273 24.93 -5.11 18.69
CA GLN A 273 24.95 -4.22 19.84
C GLN A 273 25.35 -2.81 19.41
N ASP A 274 24.56 -1.82 19.78
CA ASP A 274 24.72 -0.42 19.40
C ASP A 274 24.40 0.48 20.61
N GLY A 275 25.44 0.76 21.43
CA GLY A 275 25.23 1.38 22.74
C GLY A 275 24.30 0.52 23.61
N ASP A 276 23.21 1.10 24.09
CA ASP A 276 22.17 0.39 24.86
C ASP A 276 21.16 -0.36 23.98
N ALA A 277 21.12 -0.06 22.68
CA ALA A 277 20.22 -0.73 21.74
C ALA A 277 20.79 -2.09 21.32
N LYS A 278 19.92 -3.09 21.31
CA LYS A 278 20.25 -4.46 20.88
C LYS A 278 19.29 -4.88 19.78
N TYR A 279 19.83 -5.11 18.60
CA TYR A 279 19.06 -5.53 17.43
C TYR A 279 19.16 -7.04 17.25
N THR A 280 18.02 -7.71 17.29
CA THR A 280 17.93 -9.16 17.08
C THR A 280 17.42 -9.54 15.68
N ASN A 281 16.97 -8.56 14.90
CA ASN A 281 16.49 -8.73 13.54
C ASN A 281 16.88 -7.50 12.68
N LEU A 282 16.97 -7.71 11.36
CA LEU A 282 17.39 -6.72 10.38
C LEU A 282 16.36 -5.62 10.17
N PHE A 283 15.07 -5.93 10.32
CA PHE A 283 14.00 -4.93 10.16
C PHE A 283 14.16 -3.78 11.16
N ASP A 284 14.33 -4.10 12.45
CA ASP A 284 14.57 -3.10 13.50
C ASP A 284 15.85 -2.32 13.23
N ALA A 285 16.91 -2.99 12.79
CA ALA A 285 18.18 -2.34 12.49
C ALA A 285 18.06 -1.36 11.30
N TYR A 286 17.37 -1.73 10.23
CA TYR A 286 17.12 -0.84 9.09
C TYR A 286 16.26 0.36 9.47
N LEU A 287 15.16 0.12 10.19
CA LEU A 287 14.26 1.21 10.58
C LEU A 287 14.96 2.18 11.55
N ASP A 288 15.74 1.69 12.50
CA ASP A 288 16.50 2.57 13.41
C ASP A 288 17.65 3.28 12.71
N THR A 289 18.27 2.68 11.69
CA THR A 289 19.27 3.38 10.85
C THR A 289 18.65 4.60 10.18
N LEU A 290 17.44 4.46 9.61
CA LEU A 290 16.68 5.58 9.05
C LEU A 290 16.34 6.63 10.12
N LEU A 291 15.91 6.21 11.32
CA LEU A 291 15.62 7.15 12.41
C LEU A 291 16.84 7.98 12.82
N TRP A 292 18.03 7.37 12.83
CA TRP A 292 19.27 8.10 13.10
C TRP A 292 19.63 9.05 11.97
N ALA A 293 19.46 8.66 10.70
CA ALA A 293 19.64 9.55 9.56
C ALA A 293 18.69 10.77 9.62
N LEU A 294 17.40 10.54 9.91
CA LEU A 294 16.39 11.59 10.09
C LEU A 294 16.72 12.51 11.28
N ARG A 295 17.20 11.96 12.39
CA ARG A 295 17.65 12.74 13.55
C ARG A 295 18.82 13.65 13.19
N ARG A 296 19.83 13.15 12.45
CA ARG A 296 20.96 13.96 11.96
C ARG A 296 20.51 15.05 10.98
N ALA A 297 19.49 14.77 10.17
CA ALA A 297 18.86 15.73 9.29
C ALA A 297 18.01 16.79 10.01
N GLY A 298 17.78 16.67 11.33
CA GLY A 298 16.99 17.61 12.13
C GLY A 298 15.51 17.25 12.28
N TYR A 299 15.09 16.05 11.87
CA TYR A 299 13.69 15.60 11.88
C TYR A 299 13.47 14.33 12.73
N PRO A 300 13.81 14.33 14.04
CA PRO A 300 13.75 13.13 14.88
C PRO A 300 12.32 12.59 15.10
N ASN A 301 11.30 13.41 14.89
CA ASN A 301 9.89 13.06 15.12
C ASN A 301 9.14 12.73 13.81
N MET A 302 9.84 12.59 12.69
CA MET A 302 9.23 12.29 11.40
C MET A 302 8.40 11.00 11.49
N GLN A 303 7.15 11.07 11.04
CA GLN A 303 6.31 9.87 10.92
C GLN A 303 6.87 9.00 9.80
N ILE A 304 6.93 7.68 10.02
CA ILE A 304 7.44 6.74 9.03
C ILE A 304 6.33 5.75 8.69
N ILE A 305 6.19 5.44 7.40
CA ILE A 305 5.41 4.31 6.90
C ILE A 305 6.37 3.37 6.18
N VAL A 306 6.31 2.08 6.47
CA VAL A 306 7.02 1.08 5.67
C VAL A 306 6.14 0.74 4.47
N GLY A 307 6.41 1.38 3.33
CA GLY A 307 5.56 1.32 2.14
C GLY A 307 5.59 -0.01 1.40
N GLU A 308 6.65 -0.81 1.59
CA GLU A 308 6.76 -2.17 1.08
C GLU A 308 7.69 -2.98 1.98
N ILE A 309 7.25 -4.18 2.36
CA ILE A 309 8.06 -5.16 3.07
C ILE A 309 7.51 -6.57 2.87
N GLY A 310 8.36 -7.55 2.64
CA GLY A 310 7.91 -8.92 2.43
C GLY A 310 9.05 -9.87 2.12
N TRP A 311 8.71 -11.01 1.55
CA TRP A 311 9.68 -12.04 1.18
C TRP A 311 9.15 -12.91 0.03
N PRO A 312 9.92 -13.09 -1.06
CA PRO A 312 9.48 -13.84 -2.22
C PRO A 312 9.47 -15.36 -1.96
N THR A 313 8.57 -16.09 -2.61
CA THR A 313 8.40 -17.53 -2.40
C THR A 313 9.08 -18.42 -3.42
N ASP A 314 9.67 -17.85 -4.48
CA ASP A 314 10.34 -18.58 -5.55
C ASP A 314 11.31 -17.64 -6.29
N GLY A 315 12.11 -18.17 -7.21
CA GLY A 315 13.05 -17.42 -8.05
C GLY A 315 14.44 -17.20 -7.46
N ASP A 316 14.74 -17.72 -6.27
CA ASP A 316 16.06 -17.74 -5.65
C ASP A 316 16.16 -18.85 -4.58
N LYS A 317 17.36 -19.32 -4.23
CA LYS A 317 17.57 -20.33 -3.17
C LYS A 317 17.02 -19.90 -1.79
N HIS A 318 16.99 -18.60 -1.52
CA HIS A 318 16.45 -18.00 -0.30
C HIS A 318 15.00 -17.50 -0.48
N ALA A 319 14.47 -17.52 -1.71
CA ALA A 319 13.07 -17.24 -2.00
C ALA A 319 12.29 -18.56 -2.03
N ASN A 320 11.67 -18.93 -0.91
CA ASN A 320 10.87 -20.15 -0.81
C ASN A 320 9.69 -19.95 0.14
N VAL A 321 8.65 -20.76 -0.02
CA VAL A 321 7.41 -20.69 0.79
C VAL A 321 7.68 -20.75 2.30
N ALA A 322 8.64 -21.57 2.74
CA ALA A 322 8.95 -21.71 4.16
C ALA A 322 9.56 -20.43 4.76
N TYR A 323 10.49 -19.79 4.04
CA TYR A 323 11.10 -18.54 4.47
C TYR A 323 10.13 -17.37 4.37
N ALA A 324 9.32 -17.32 3.30
CA ALA A 324 8.30 -16.28 3.16
C ALA A 324 7.27 -16.32 4.29
N LYS A 325 6.79 -17.53 4.63
CA LYS A 325 5.91 -17.73 5.78
C LYS A 325 6.58 -17.30 7.09
N ARG A 326 7.80 -17.80 7.36
CA ARG A 326 8.56 -17.46 8.57
C ARG A 326 8.75 -15.96 8.73
N PHE A 327 9.12 -15.27 7.64
CA PHE A 327 9.34 -13.83 7.65
C PHE A 327 8.04 -13.06 7.88
N ASN A 328 7.00 -13.33 7.08
CA ASN A 328 5.76 -12.57 7.16
C ASN A 328 5.00 -12.84 8.47
N GLU A 329 5.00 -14.07 9.00
CA GLU A 329 4.44 -14.36 10.33
C GLU A 329 5.20 -13.62 11.44
N GLY A 330 6.53 -13.65 11.40
CA GLY A 330 7.38 -12.94 12.35
C GLY A 330 7.18 -11.42 12.30
N LEU A 331 7.07 -10.86 11.09
CA LEU A 331 6.78 -9.44 10.86
C LEU A 331 5.43 -9.06 11.46
N ILE A 332 4.37 -9.80 11.15
CA ILE A 332 3.03 -9.52 11.69
C ILE A 332 3.07 -9.59 13.21
N GLN A 333 3.65 -10.63 13.81
CA GLN A 333 3.77 -10.74 15.27
C GLN A 333 4.56 -9.56 15.87
N HIS A 334 5.64 -9.13 15.21
CA HIS A 334 6.42 -7.98 15.64
C HIS A 334 5.56 -6.69 15.63
N ILE A 335 4.86 -6.41 14.52
CA ILE A 335 4.03 -5.21 14.36
C ILE A 335 2.86 -5.21 15.35
N LEU A 336 2.13 -6.33 15.46
CA LEU A 336 1.00 -6.47 16.37
C LEU A 336 1.42 -6.42 17.86
N SER A 337 2.69 -6.66 18.17
CA SER A 337 3.20 -6.50 19.54
C SER A 337 3.19 -5.06 20.02
N GLY A 338 3.15 -4.07 19.11
CA GLY A 338 3.15 -2.63 19.42
C GLY A 338 4.42 -2.13 20.13
N ARG A 339 5.46 -2.97 20.25
CA ARG A 339 6.71 -2.62 20.95
C ARG A 339 7.57 -1.62 20.19
N GLY A 340 7.37 -1.53 18.88
CA GLY A 340 8.24 -0.82 17.96
C GLY A 340 9.65 -1.41 17.93
N THR A 341 10.62 -0.56 17.60
CA THR A 341 12.04 -0.89 17.51
C THR A 341 12.78 -0.61 18.84
N PRO A 342 14.07 -0.95 18.96
CA PRO A 342 14.89 -0.57 20.11
C PRO A 342 14.91 0.94 20.40
N VAL A 343 14.98 1.80 19.37
CA VAL A 343 15.08 3.26 19.52
C VAL A 343 13.73 3.97 19.46
N ARG A 344 12.70 3.38 18.83
CA ARG A 344 11.35 3.97 18.71
C ARG A 344 10.26 3.02 19.16
N ARG A 345 9.62 3.35 20.28
CA ARG A 345 8.45 2.64 20.79
C ARG A 345 7.18 3.05 20.04
N GLY A 346 6.21 2.13 19.99
CA GLY A 346 4.87 2.38 19.46
C GLY A 346 4.55 1.59 18.20
N GLU A 347 3.39 1.89 17.63
CA GLU A 347 2.87 1.26 16.42
C GLU A 347 3.72 1.67 15.20
N ILE A 348 3.93 0.71 14.30
CA ILE A 348 4.60 0.91 13.02
C ILE A 348 3.60 0.54 11.93
N GLU A 349 3.34 1.47 11.03
CA GLU A 349 2.49 1.25 9.86
C GLU A 349 3.31 0.63 8.73
N ILE A 350 2.84 -0.49 8.20
CA ILE A 350 3.53 -1.25 7.15
C ILE A 350 2.57 -1.64 6.02
N TYR A 351 3.13 -1.93 4.85
CA TYR A 351 2.42 -2.53 3.72
C TYR A 351 3.17 -3.79 3.27
N ILE A 352 2.51 -4.95 3.39
CA ILE A 352 3.09 -6.22 2.98
C ILE A 352 3.18 -6.28 1.45
N SER A 353 4.37 -6.58 0.93
CA SER A 353 4.60 -6.84 -0.48
C SER A 353 4.59 -8.35 -0.73
N SER A 354 3.59 -8.90 -1.41
CA SER A 354 2.39 -8.26 -1.99
C SER A 354 1.15 -9.18 -1.92
N LEU A 355 -0.01 -8.70 -2.39
CA LEU A 355 -1.25 -9.48 -2.39
C LEU A 355 -1.18 -10.68 -3.34
N PHE A 356 -0.71 -10.48 -4.57
CA PHE A 356 -0.66 -11.49 -5.62
C PHE A 356 0.75 -11.62 -6.21
N ASP A 357 1.06 -12.80 -6.72
CA ASP A 357 2.18 -12.97 -7.66
C ASP A 357 1.91 -12.24 -8.98
N GLU A 358 2.93 -11.57 -9.50
CA GLU A 358 2.85 -10.65 -10.64
C GLU A 358 3.65 -11.18 -11.83
N ASN A 359 3.06 -12.08 -12.62
CA ASN A 359 3.77 -12.79 -13.68
C ASN A 359 4.22 -11.91 -14.88
N CYS A 360 3.73 -10.67 -14.99
CA CYS A 360 4.18 -9.69 -15.99
C CYS A 360 5.28 -8.75 -15.45
N LYS A 361 5.69 -8.87 -14.18
CA LYS A 361 6.77 -8.04 -13.64
C LYS A 361 8.07 -8.30 -14.41
N ILE A 362 8.77 -7.21 -14.72
CA ILE A 362 10.08 -7.25 -15.39
C ILE A 362 11.13 -7.81 -14.43
N LEU A 363 12.06 -8.62 -14.96
CA LEU A 363 12.99 -9.41 -14.15
C LEU A 363 14.34 -8.70 -13.93
N VAL A 364 14.32 -7.38 -13.74
CA VAL A 364 15.54 -6.55 -13.71
C VAL A 364 16.48 -6.95 -12.57
N HIS A 365 15.93 -7.39 -11.42
CA HIS A 365 16.71 -7.73 -10.22
C HIS A 365 16.80 -9.23 -9.95
N GLY A 366 16.03 -10.06 -10.66
CA GLY A 366 15.98 -11.50 -10.48
C GLY A 366 14.62 -12.08 -10.84
N THR A 367 14.54 -13.40 -10.96
CA THR A 367 13.27 -14.11 -11.23
C THR A 367 12.31 -14.03 -10.03
N PHE A 368 12.83 -13.82 -8.81
CA PHE A 368 12.05 -13.69 -7.58
C PHE A 368 11.04 -12.51 -7.60
N GLU A 369 11.25 -11.53 -8.47
CA GLU A 369 10.38 -10.36 -8.67
C GLU A 369 8.91 -10.74 -8.91
N ARG A 370 8.64 -11.91 -9.50
CA ARG A 370 7.27 -12.36 -9.79
C ARG A 370 6.58 -13.07 -8.63
N HIS A 371 7.26 -13.26 -7.49
CA HIS A 371 6.89 -14.23 -6.46
C HIS A 371 6.71 -13.65 -5.05
N TRP A 372 6.48 -12.33 -4.94
CA TRP A 372 6.24 -11.64 -3.66
C TRP A 372 4.84 -11.85 -3.07
N GLY A 373 3.91 -12.40 -3.85
CA GLY A 373 2.52 -12.57 -3.44
C GLY A 373 2.36 -13.51 -2.26
N ILE A 374 1.48 -13.14 -1.31
CA ILE A 374 0.93 -14.08 -0.32
C ILE A 374 -0.14 -15.01 -0.95
N LEU A 375 -0.69 -14.60 -2.09
CA LEU A 375 -1.56 -15.39 -2.96
C LEU A 375 -0.89 -15.63 -4.32
N GLU A 376 -1.25 -16.73 -4.98
CA GLU A 376 -0.98 -16.95 -6.40
C GLU A 376 -1.74 -15.93 -7.26
N TYR A 377 -1.42 -15.83 -8.55
CA TYR A 377 -2.06 -14.86 -9.47
C TYR A 377 -3.58 -15.07 -9.61
N ASP A 378 -4.10 -16.25 -9.28
CA ASP A 378 -5.52 -16.59 -9.30
C ASP A 378 -6.21 -16.38 -7.94
N GLY A 379 -5.49 -15.88 -6.95
CA GLY A 379 -5.98 -15.60 -5.60
C GLY A 379 -6.00 -16.80 -4.65
N LYS A 380 -5.37 -17.92 -5.02
CA LYS A 380 -5.16 -19.04 -4.09
C LYS A 380 -4.05 -18.72 -3.07
N PRO A 381 -4.26 -18.94 -1.75
CA PRO A 381 -3.23 -18.76 -0.75
C PRO A 381 -2.02 -19.66 -0.96
N LYS A 382 -0.81 -19.10 -0.86
CA LYS A 382 0.45 -19.83 -1.02
C LYS A 382 0.92 -20.47 0.29
N TYR A 383 0.50 -19.92 1.42
CA TYR A 383 0.76 -20.43 2.76
C TYR A 383 -0.25 -19.86 3.75
N ASP A 384 -0.47 -20.58 4.84
CA ASP A 384 -1.32 -20.10 5.93
C ASP A 384 -0.63 -18.94 6.65
N ILE A 385 -1.31 -17.80 6.75
CA ILE A 385 -0.89 -16.64 7.51
C ILE A 385 -2.13 -15.94 8.09
N ASN A 386 -1.97 -15.34 9.26
CA ASN A 386 -3.03 -14.62 9.94
C ASN A 386 -2.67 -13.15 10.09
N LEU A 387 -3.22 -12.31 9.21
CA LEU A 387 -2.97 -10.88 9.18
C LEU A 387 -3.54 -10.14 10.40
N SER A 388 -4.53 -10.73 11.08
CA SER A 388 -5.19 -10.10 12.24
C SER A 388 -4.51 -10.40 13.59
N GLY A 389 -3.59 -11.36 13.62
CA GLY A 389 -3.01 -11.92 14.87
C GLY A 389 -4.00 -12.61 15.81
N ASN A 390 -5.30 -12.60 15.52
CA ASN A 390 -6.31 -13.28 16.32
C ASN A 390 -6.27 -14.78 16.02
N GLN A 391 -5.79 -15.60 16.96
CA GLN A 391 -5.67 -17.05 16.82
C GLN A 391 -6.98 -17.77 16.45
N ALA A 392 -8.15 -17.13 16.62
CA ALA A 392 -9.45 -17.67 16.22
C ALA A 392 -9.73 -17.59 14.70
N LYS A 393 -9.07 -16.71 13.94
CA LYS A 393 -9.21 -16.62 12.48
C LYS A 393 -8.25 -17.60 11.79
N LYS A 394 -8.81 -18.51 10.99
CA LYS A 394 -8.06 -19.54 10.25
C LYS A 394 -7.70 -19.05 8.85
N GLY A 395 -6.40 -18.85 8.61
CA GLY A 395 -5.79 -18.73 7.28
C GLY A 395 -6.28 -17.56 6.42
N LEU A 396 -5.65 -17.40 5.25
CA LEU A 396 -6.13 -16.47 4.24
C LEU A 396 -7.33 -17.07 3.51
N ILE A 397 -8.36 -16.25 3.30
CA ILE A 397 -9.48 -16.57 2.43
C ILE A 397 -9.07 -16.18 1.01
N GLY A 398 -8.90 -17.18 0.14
CA GLY A 398 -8.61 -16.95 -1.28
C GLY A 398 -9.80 -16.39 -2.07
N ALA A 399 -9.53 -16.05 -3.33
CA ALA A 399 -10.57 -15.59 -4.25
C ALA A 399 -11.63 -16.68 -4.46
N GLN A 400 -12.90 -16.26 -4.51
CA GLN A 400 -14.05 -17.17 -4.68
C GLN A 400 -14.66 -17.01 -6.07
N ASN A 401 -15.13 -18.11 -6.65
CA ASN A 401 -15.79 -18.14 -7.96
C ASN A 401 -14.90 -17.64 -9.11
N VAL A 402 -13.59 -17.93 -9.05
CA VAL A 402 -12.64 -17.60 -10.12
C VAL A 402 -13.04 -18.35 -11.39
N GLN A 403 -13.30 -17.60 -12.46
CA GLN A 403 -13.61 -18.17 -13.77
C GLN A 403 -12.32 -18.40 -14.55
N TYR A 404 -11.90 -19.65 -14.63
CA TYR A 404 -10.77 -20.03 -15.47
C TYR A 404 -11.23 -20.19 -16.93
N LEU A 405 -10.42 -19.70 -17.87
CA LEU A 405 -10.58 -20.04 -19.27
C LEU A 405 -10.41 -21.57 -19.40
N SER A 406 -11.25 -22.21 -20.22
CA SER A 406 -11.12 -23.65 -20.49
C SER A 406 -9.69 -23.94 -20.96
N ASN A 407 -9.04 -24.93 -20.34
CA ASN A 407 -7.68 -25.34 -20.70
C ASN A 407 -7.55 -25.48 -22.22
N CYS A 408 -6.47 -24.96 -22.80
CA CYS A 408 -6.02 -25.38 -24.13
C CYS A 408 -5.61 -26.86 -24.05
N THR A 409 -6.58 -27.77 -24.11
CA THR A 409 -6.31 -29.18 -24.37
C THR A 409 -5.78 -29.29 -25.79
N SER A 410 -4.48 -29.55 -25.89
CA SER A 410 -3.76 -30.16 -27.02
C SER A 410 -4.60 -30.33 -28.29
N LEU A 411 -4.39 -29.47 -29.28
CA LEU A 411 -4.63 -29.85 -30.67
C LEU A 411 -3.74 -31.09 -30.92
N GLY A 412 -4.38 -32.25 -31.03
CA GLY A 412 -3.71 -33.52 -31.22
C GLY A 412 -2.79 -33.46 -32.44
N TYR A 413 -1.58 -33.99 -32.28
CA TYR A 413 -0.69 -34.33 -33.38
C TYR A 413 -1.37 -35.39 -34.25
N GLY A 414 -2.08 -34.94 -35.29
CA GLY A 414 -2.54 -35.76 -36.39
C GLY A 414 -1.37 -36.07 -37.32
N SER A 415 -0.90 -37.31 -37.29
CA SER A 415 0.10 -37.89 -38.18
C SER A 415 -0.29 -37.73 -39.65
N TYR A 416 0.52 -37.01 -40.44
CA TYR A 416 0.64 -37.22 -41.88
C TYR A 416 2.11 -37.09 -42.31
N GLY A 417 2.62 -38.17 -42.89
CA GLY A 417 4.01 -38.32 -43.31
C GLY A 417 4.36 -37.62 -44.62
N ASN A 418 5.67 -37.40 -44.76
CA ASN A 418 6.50 -37.35 -45.97
C ASN A 418 5.82 -36.95 -47.30
N HIS A 419 6.10 -35.72 -47.77
CA HIS A 419 6.73 -35.48 -49.07
C HIS A 419 7.22 -34.02 -49.21
N LEU A 420 8.49 -33.88 -49.61
CA LEU A 420 9.19 -32.62 -49.94
C LEU A 420 8.58 -31.97 -51.20
N THR A 421 8.45 -30.65 -51.31
CA THR A 421 9.42 -29.75 -51.97
C THR A 421 8.88 -28.29 -51.99
N PRO A 422 9.72 -27.27 -52.29
CA PRO A 422 9.64 -25.94 -51.67
C PRO A 422 8.96 -24.88 -52.55
N HIS A 423 8.27 -23.91 -51.94
CA HIS A 423 8.29 -22.50 -52.36
C HIS A 423 7.47 -21.58 -51.42
N LYS A 424 8.08 -20.44 -51.11
CA LYS A 424 7.53 -19.10 -50.81
C LYS A 424 6.76 -18.86 -49.49
N ILE A 425 7.39 -17.99 -48.69
CA ILE A 425 6.88 -17.22 -47.55
C ILE A 425 5.61 -16.42 -47.95
N PRO A 426 4.57 -16.39 -47.10
CA PRO A 426 4.12 -15.14 -46.45
C PRO A 426 3.92 -15.36 -44.93
N GLY A 427 4.42 -14.51 -44.04
CA GLY A 427 3.79 -13.22 -43.77
C GLY A 427 2.67 -13.38 -42.74
N MET A 428 3.02 -13.67 -41.48
CA MET A 428 2.06 -13.75 -40.37
C MET A 428 2.01 -12.40 -39.67
N VAL A 429 1.26 -11.47 -40.29
CA VAL A 429 0.77 -10.23 -39.69
C VAL A 429 -0.73 -10.21 -39.93
N LEU A 430 -1.47 -9.77 -38.90
CA LEU A 430 -2.89 -9.44 -38.91
C LEU A 430 -3.89 -10.62 -38.74
N THR A 431 -4.26 -10.89 -37.50
CA THR A 431 -5.64 -11.30 -37.18
C THR A 431 -5.98 -10.90 -35.74
N CYS A 432 -6.16 -9.61 -35.53
CA CYS A 432 -6.82 -9.07 -34.34
C CYS A 432 -7.61 -7.83 -34.74
N LEU A 433 -8.75 -8.00 -35.43
CA LEU A 433 -9.78 -6.96 -35.63
C LEU A 433 -10.98 -7.51 -36.43
N THR A 434 -11.79 -8.38 -35.82
CA THR A 434 -13.18 -8.63 -36.30
C THR A 434 -14.17 -9.12 -35.23
N CYS A 435 -13.83 -9.14 -33.93
CA CYS A 435 -14.79 -9.51 -32.87
C CYS A 435 -15.34 -8.34 -32.03
N ILE A 436 -15.05 -7.07 -32.37
CA ILE A 436 -15.62 -5.89 -31.69
C ILE A 436 -16.36 -4.99 -32.70
N VAL A 437 -17.35 -5.52 -33.43
CA VAL A 437 -18.43 -4.69 -34.06
C VAL A 437 -19.76 -5.47 -34.17
N ARG A 438 -20.14 -6.28 -33.17
CA ARG A 438 -21.49 -6.92 -33.15
C ARG A 438 -22.23 -6.86 -31.82
N ARG A 439 -21.89 -5.92 -30.94
CA ARG A 439 -22.63 -5.72 -29.67
C ARG A 439 -23.05 -4.29 -29.37
N VAL A 440 -23.23 -3.46 -30.41
CA VAL A 440 -23.93 -2.16 -30.30
C VAL A 440 -24.84 -1.95 -31.50
N THR A 441 -25.94 -2.72 -31.58
CA THR A 441 -27.15 -2.38 -32.36
C THR A 441 -28.32 -3.27 -31.92
N ARG A 442 -28.68 -3.26 -30.63
CA ARG A 442 -30.02 -3.66 -30.15
C ARG A 442 -30.35 -2.92 -28.87
N LYS A 443 -30.60 -1.61 -28.99
CA LYS A 443 -31.45 -0.82 -28.07
C LYS A 443 -31.53 0.61 -28.60
N ALA A 444 -32.49 0.84 -29.50
CA ALA A 444 -33.16 2.13 -29.71
C ALA A 444 -34.15 1.93 -30.87
N GLY A 445 -35.34 1.43 -30.54
CA GLY A 445 -36.51 1.69 -31.36
C GLY A 445 -37.11 3.03 -30.92
N THR A 446 -37.65 3.76 -31.89
CA THR A 446 -38.73 4.77 -31.77
C THR A 446 -38.34 6.21 -32.20
N VAL A 447 -38.70 6.50 -33.47
CA VAL A 447 -39.45 7.67 -34.01
C VAL A 447 -38.77 9.04 -34.18
N ILE A 448 -38.45 9.33 -35.46
CA ILE A 448 -38.85 10.47 -36.33
C ILE A 448 -39.02 11.87 -35.68
N SER A 449 -38.23 12.85 -36.13
CA SER A 449 -38.67 14.06 -36.89
C SER A 449 -37.56 15.12 -37.01
N LEU A 450 -37.67 15.96 -38.04
CA LEU A 450 -37.01 17.26 -38.31
C LEU A 450 -35.75 17.30 -39.21
N VAL A 451 -36.03 17.25 -40.52
CA VAL A 451 -35.72 18.26 -41.57
C VAL A 451 -34.87 19.46 -41.13
N TRP A 452 -33.77 19.77 -41.86
CA TRP A 452 -33.48 21.10 -42.45
C TRP A 452 -32.29 21.03 -43.45
N GLN A 453 -32.37 21.92 -44.44
CA GLN A 453 -31.81 21.85 -45.80
C GLN A 453 -30.30 22.08 -45.96
N LYS A 454 -29.74 21.39 -46.96
CA LYS A 454 -28.47 21.69 -47.63
C LYS A 454 -28.77 22.63 -48.82
N ARG A 455 -28.20 23.83 -48.85
CA ARG A 455 -28.26 24.75 -50.01
C ARG A 455 -26.88 24.83 -50.66
N LEU A 456 -26.85 24.40 -51.90
CA LEU A 456 -25.76 24.51 -52.86
C LEU A 456 -25.59 25.98 -53.29
N TRP A 457 -24.35 26.37 -53.60
CA TRP A 457 -24.08 27.28 -54.71
C TRP A 457 -23.00 26.65 -55.59
N ASN A 458 -23.34 26.58 -56.87
CA ASN A 458 -22.57 26.11 -58.00
C ASN A 458 -22.22 27.36 -58.83
N THR A 459 -21.09 27.34 -59.54
CA THR A 459 -20.67 28.12 -60.74
C THR A 459 -19.21 28.55 -60.56
N SER A 460 -18.28 28.46 -61.51
CA SER A 460 -18.18 27.86 -62.85
C SER A 460 -16.77 28.25 -63.34
N THR A 461 -16.14 27.38 -64.12
CA THR A 461 -15.14 27.68 -65.19
C THR A 461 -14.64 29.13 -65.32
N GLU A 462 -13.37 29.38 -65.00
CA GLU A 462 -12.22 29.58 -65.91
C GLU A 462 -10.92 29.66 -65.08
#